data_AF-A0A821UBY1-F1
#
_entry.id   AF-A0A821UBY1-F1
#
_cell.length_a   1.000
_cell.length_b   1.000
_cell.length_c   1.000
_cell.angle_alpha   90.00
_cell.angle_beta   90.00
_cell.angle_gamma   90.00
#
_symmetry.space_group_name_H-M   'P 1'
#
loop_
_entity.id
_entity.type
_entity.pdbx_description
1 polymer ?
#
loop_
_entity_poly.entity_id
_entity_poly.type
_entity_poly.pdbx_seq_one_letter_code
_entity_poly.pdbx_strand_id
1 'polypeptide(L)'
;LSFSICELLLAKTLSYYQRKCYLIVKALFDVHIKQDLELSKLICSYYLKTILFWLCESIEKEQWTYETLYDRFIEFINYIIVCFEKKRLKHYFIPEMNLIHHFNDEQLKKLIEKCILMKNNLLTMIEQCEEYYWNTNQFKRFNPIIEVLVKNENFNENSCIIWFYGHTMHAFIKQHQLTDRPLKMVKDCIKRNYLELCSNESAKYL
;
A
#
# COMPACT_ATOMS: atom_id res chain seq x y z
N LEU A 1 0.95 27.50 6.42
CA LEU A 1 1.19 27.35 4.97
C LEU A 1 0.63 26.00 4.52
N SER A 2 -0.14 25.93 3.43
CA SER A 2 -0.77 24.68 2.96
C SER A 2 -0.58 24.56 1.45
N PHE A 3 -0.17 23.38 0.98
CA PHE A 3 0.06 23.06 -0.44
C PHE A 3 -0.91 22.01 -0.97
N SER A 4 -2.06 21.83 -0.31
CA SER A 4 -3.02 20.76 -0.62
C SER A 4 -3.45 20.73 -2.09
N ILE A 5 -3.60 21.89 -2.74
CA ILE A 5 -3.91 21.98 -4.17
C ILE A 5 -2.74 21.48 -5.02
N CYS A 6 -1.51 21.93 -4.74
CA CYS A 6 -0.32 21.49 -5.46
C CYS A 6 -0.10 19.98 -5.29
N GLU A 7 -0.27 19.46 -4.07
CA GLU A 7 -0.22 18.03 -3.79
C GLU A 7 -1.28 17.24 -4.57
N LEU A 8 -2.50 17.78 -4.68
CA LEU A 8 -3.58 17.16 -5.46
C LEU A 8 -3.22 17.12 -6.95
N LEU A 9 -2.68 18.20 -7.49
CA LEU A 9 -2.24 18.26 -8.88
C LEU A 9 -1.09 17.29 -9.15
N LEU A 10 -0.11 17.20 -8.24
CA LEU A 10 0.99 16.25 -8.36
C LEU A 10 0.52 14.80 -8.21
N ALA A 11 -0.37 14.52 -7.25
CA ALA A 11 -0.96 13.19 -7.10
C ALA A 11 -1.74 12.76 -8.35
N LYS A 12 -2.28 13.72 -9.13
CA LYS A 12 -2.94 13.44 -10.40
C LYS A 12 -1.98 12.99 -11.50
N THR A 13 -0.71 13.41 -11.49
CA THR A 13 0.29 13.04 -12.52
C THR A 13 0.89 11.65 -12.30
N LEU A 14 0.75 11.09 -11.09
CA LEU A 14 1.26 9.77 -10.73
C LEU A 14 0.71 8.69 -11.65
N SER A 15 1.61 7.82 -12.10
CA SER A 15 1.30 6.62 -12.87
C SER A 15 0.46 5.65 -12.05
N TYR A 16 -0.11 4.68 -12.77
CA TYR A 16 -0.86 3.59 -12.17
C TYR A 16 -0.06 2.83 -11.10
N TYR A 17 1.16 2.41 -11.44
CA TYR A 17 2.03 1.64 -10.56
C TYR A 17 2.57 2.46 -9.38
N GLN A 18 2.83 3.76 -9.55
CA GLN A 18 3.20 4.67 -8.46
C GLN A 18 2.08 4.78 -7.42
N ARG A 19 0.83 4.95 -7.86
CA ARG A 19 -0.35 5.00 -6.98
C ARG A 19 -0.55 3.68 -6.26
N LYS A 20 -0.42 2.56 -6.98
CA LYS A 20 -0.52 1.22 -6.38
C LYS A 20 0.57 1.01 -5.32
N CYS A 21 1.79 1.45 -5.60
CA CYS A 21 2.89 1.37 -4.66
C CYS A 21 2.57 2.10 -3.35
N TYR A 22 2.13 3.35 -3.46
CA TYR A 22 1.74 4.17 -2.31
C TYR A 22 0.62 3.54 -1.48
N LEU A 23 -0.41 3.00 -2.12
CA LEU A 23 -1.59 2.51 -1.40
C LEU A 23 -1.30 1.24 -0.60
N ILE A 24 -0.45 0.35 -1.11
CA ILE A 24 -0.01 -0.83 -0.36
C ILE A 24 0.88 -0.42 0.83
N VAL A 25 1.85 0.50 0.62
CA VAL A 25 2.66 1.02 1.74
C VAL A 25 1.78 1.70 2.79
N LYS A 26 0.80 2.50 2.36
CA LYS A 26 -0.16 3.13 3.27
C LYS A 26 -0.98 2.10 4.05
N ALA A 27 -1.47 1.04 3.40
CA ALA A 27 -2.20 -0.04 4.05
C ALA A 27 -1.35 -0.72 5.14
N LEU A 28 -0.09 -1.03 4.81
CA LEU A 28 0.85 -1.60 5.76
C LEU A 28 1.04 -0.70 6.99
N PHE A 29 1.18 0.62 6.79
CA PHE A 29 1.28 1.57 7.91
C PHE A 29 -0.02 1.69 8.71
N ASP A 30 -1.18 1.70 8.05
CA ASP A 30 -2.48 1.78 8.70
C ASP A 30 -2.77 0.55 9.59
N VAL A 31 -2.34 -0.64 9.17
CA VAL A 31 -2.59 -1.89 9.91
C VAL A 31 -1.50 -2.21 10.93
N HIS A 32 -0.23 -1.99 10.61
CA HIS A 32 0.87 -2.48 11.45
C HIS A 32 1.54 -1.41 12.32
N ILE A 33 1.34 -0.13 11.97
CA ILE A 33 1.91 1.00 12.71
C ILE A 33 0.81 1.76 13.45
N LYS A 34 -0.30 2.11 12.81
CA LYS A 34 -1.34 2.95 13.43
C LYS A 34 -2.17 2.27 14.51
N GLN A 35 -2.10 0.94 14.65
CA GLN A 35 -2.71 0.24 15.78
C GLN A 35 -1.95 0.46 17.09
N ASP A 36 -0.70 0.92 17.00
CA ASP A 36 0.11 1.32 18.15
C ASP A 36 -0.25 2.76 18.56
N LEU A 37 -0.80 2.93 19.76
CA LEU A 37 -1.28 4.22 20.24
C LEU A 37 -0.20 5.30 20.28
N GLU A 38 1.05 4.93 20.59
CA GLU A 38 2.17 5.88 20.63
C GLU A 38 2.57 6.31 19.21
N LEU A 39 2.62 5.36 18.27
CA LEU A 39 3.10 5.61 16.90
C LEU A 39 2.02 6.16 15.97
N SER A 40 0.74 5.90 16.24
CA SER A 40 -0.41 6.30 15.43
C SER A 40 -0.47 7.80 15.15
N LYS A 41 0.03 8.62 16.08
CA LYS A 41 0.06 10.08 16.01
C LYS A 41 1.24 10.61 15.21
N LEU A 42 2.26 9.79 14.99
CA LEU A 42 3.51 10.20 14.35
C LEU A 42 3.39 10.16 12.84
N ILE A 43 3.00 9.02 12.27
CA ILE A 43 2.96 8.86 10.81
C ILE A 43 1.57 9.10 10.25
N CYS A 44 1.42 10.20 9.52
CA CYS A 44 0.21 10.49 8.75
C CYS A 44 0.43 10.26 7.25
N SER A 45 -0.67 10.21 6.49
CA SER A 45 -0.65 10.02 5.04
C SER A 45 0.23 11.06 4.31
N TYR A 46 0.37 12.25 4.91
CA TYR A 46 1.17 13.33 4.35
C TYR A 46 2.67 12.98 4.25
N TYR A 47 3.24 12.28 5.25
CA TYR A 47 4.64 11.86 5.20
C TYR A 47 4.87 10.80 4.14
N LEU A 48 3.96 9.83 4.03
CA LEU A 48 4.04 8.79 2.99
C LEU A 48 3.91 9.40 1.59
N LYS A 49 3.01 10.37 1.38
CA LYS A 49 2.92 11.11 0.11
C LYS A 49 4.22 11.84 -0.21
N THR A 50 4.78 12.55 0.77
CA THR A 50 6.04 13.28 0.61
C THR A 50 7.17 12.35 0.17
N ILE A 51 7.26 11.17 0.78
CA ILE A 51 8.26 10.16 0.43
C ILE A 51 8.02 9.61 -0.97
N LEU A 52 6.78 9.28 -1.34
CA LEU A 52 6.44 8.84 -2.69
C LEU A 52 6.88 9.87 -3.73
N PHE A 53 6.63 11.16 -3.48
CA PHE A 53 7.04 12.21 -4.42
C PHE A 53 8.56 12.25 -4.60
N TRP A 54 9.33 12.18 -3.51
CA TRP A 54 10.79 12.08 -3.63
C TRP A 54 11.26 10.83 -4.38
N LEU A 55 10.61 9.68 -4.18
CA LEU A 55 10.93 8.46 -4.94
C LEU A 55 10.65 8.62 -6.43
N CYS A 56 9.57 9.33 -6.78
CA CYS A 56 9.21 9.61 -8.17
C CYS A 56 10.20 10.58 -8.86
N GLU A 57 10.90 11.43 -8.11
CA GLU A 57 12.01 12.22 -8.64
C GLU A 57 13.26 11.37 -8.90
N SER A 58 13.49 10.34 -8.09
CA SER A 58 14.68 9.49 -8.20
C SER A 58 14.57 8.31 -9.15
N ILE A 59 13.35 7.95 -9.57
CA ILE A 59 13.06 6.76 -10.38
C ILE A 59 12.24 7.20 -11.59
N GLU A 60 12.77 6.95 -12.79
CA GLU A 60 12.11 7.29 -14.05
C GLU A 60 10.73 6.63 -14.15
N LYS A 61 9.77 7.34 -14.76
CA LYS A 61 8.36 6.91 -14.79
C LYS A 61 8.19 5.55 -15.46
N GLU A 62 9.00 5.28 -16.47
CA GLU A 62 9.04 4.05 -17.27
C GLU A 62 9.51 2.83 -16.46
N GLN A 63 10.27 3.07 -15.38
CA GLN A 63 10.73 2.03 -14.47
C GLN A 63 9.68 1.63 -13.41
N TRP A 64 8.53 2.29 -13.38
CA TRP A 64 7.39 1.89 -12.56
C TRP A 64 6.51 0.95 -13.37
N THR A 65 6.86 -0.33 -13.33
CA THR A 65 6.17 -1.40 -14.05
C THR A 65 5.57 -2.38 -13.06
N TYR A 66 4.87 -3.37 -13.58
CA TYR A 66 4.35 -4.46 -12.76
C TYR A 66 5.49 -5.33 -12.22
N GLU A 67 6.48 -5.62 -13.05
CA GLU A 67 7.63 -6.47 -12.77
C GLU A 67 8.55 -5.87 -11.70
N THR A 68 8.70 -4.55 -11.69
CA THR A 68 9.56 -3.83 -10.73
C THR A 68 8.83 -3.40 -9.46
N LEU A 69 7.52 -3.63 -9.37
CA LEU A 69 6.70 -3.09 -8.27
C LEU A 69 7.15 -3.58 -6.89
N TYR A 70 7.64 -4.83 -6.80
CA TYR A 70 8.24 -5.36 -5.57
C TYR A 70 9.44 -4.51 -5.11
N ASP A 71 10.37 -4.25 -6.03
CA ASP A 71 11.55 -3.45 -5.74
C ASP A 71 11.17 -2.03 -5.33
N ARG A 72 10.15 -1.44 -5.97
CA ARG A 72 9.60 -0.13 -5.59
C ARG A 72 9.07 -0.11 -4.16
N PHE A 73 8.43 -1.18 -3.68
CA PHE A 73 8.00 -1.28 -2.27
C PHE A 73 9.19 -1.28 -1.32
N ILE A 74 10.20 -2.08 -1.63
CA ILE A 74 11.40 -2.22 -0.80
C ILE A 74 12.17 -0.90 -0.76
N GLU A 75 12.33 -0.23 -1.90
CA GLU A 75 12.93 1.11 -1.99
C GLU A 75 12.14 2.14 -1.19
N PHE A 76 10.80 2.09 -1.22
CA PHE A 76 9.96 2.97 -0.42
C PHE A 76 10.22 2.77 1.07
N ILE A 77 10.15 1.53 1.56
CA ILE A 77 10.40 1.21 2.97
C ILE A 77 11.82 1.58 3.38
N ASN A 78 12.82 1.31 2.53
CA ASN A 78 14.20 1.70 2.78
C ASN A 78 14.36 3.23 2.85
N TYR A 79 13.69 3.98 1.98
CA TYR A 79 13.72 5.44 2.01
C TYR A 79 13.12 6.00 3.30
N ILE A 80 12.03 5.38 3.79
CA ILE A 80 11.45 5.69 5.10
C ILE A 80 12.46 5.46 6.23
N ILE A 81 13.12 4.29 6.24
CA ILE A 81 14.15 3.94 7.24
C ILE A 81 15.27 4.98 7.24
N VAL A 82 15.82 5.30 6.07
CA VAL A 82 16.90 6.30 5.92
C VAL A 82 16.47 7.67 6.43
N CYS A 83 15.22 8.08 6.16
CA CYS A 83 14.70 9.34 6.68
C CYS A 83 14.66 9.33 8.22
N PHE A 84 14.23 8.24 8.83
CA PHE A 84 14.17 8.12 10.29
C PHE A 84 15.56 8.04 10.94
N GLU A 85 16.48 7.26 10.37
CA GLU A 85 17.87 7.17 10.84
C GLU A 85 18.58 8.52 10.81
N LYS A 86 18.36 9.29 9.74
CA LYS A 86 18.91 10.65 9.61
C LYS A 86 18.11 11.72 10.35
N LYS A 87 17.00 11.33 11.00
CA LYS A 87 16.02 12.25 11.62
C LYS A 87 15.62 13.38 10.67
N ARG A 88 15.52 13.07 9.37
CA ARG A 88 15.30 14.06 8.32
C ARG A 88 14.40 13.55 7.21
N LEU A 89 13.24 14.19 7.08
CA LEU A 89 12.35 14.07 5.92
C LEU A 89 12.07 15.48 5.40
N LYS A 90 12.62 15.81 4.23
CA LYS A 90 12.41 17.13 3.61
C LYS A 90 10.97 17.25 3.11
N HIS A 91 10.31 18.36 3.43
CA HIS A 91 9.03 18.71 2.81
C HIS A 91 9.21 18.85 1.30
N TYR A 92 8.27 18.32 0.51
CA TYR A 92 8.43 18.22 -0.94
C TYR A 92 8.56 19.60 -1.63
N PHE A 93 7.68 20.57 -1.31
CA PHE A 93 7.74 21.93 -1.88
C PHE A 93 8.68 22.90 -1.14
N ILE A 94 9.22 22.52 0.02
CA ILE A 94 10.09 23.39 0.85
C ILE A 94 11.21 22.52 1.41
N PRO A 95 12.24 22.20 0.61
CA PRO A 95 13.26 21.21 0.97
C PRO A 95 14.06 21.54 2.24
N GLU A 96 14.06 22.81 2.65
CA GLU A 96 14.68 23.31 3.88
C GLU A 96 13.91 22.86 5.13
N MET A 97 12.59 22.65 5.02
CA MET A 97 11.75 22.25 6.14
C MET A 97 11.83 20.75 6.38
N ASN A 98 12.30 20.36 7.58
CA ASN A 98 12.31 18.98 8.03
C ASN A 98 10.97 18.62 8.72
N LEU A 99 10.22 17.68 8.14
CA LEU A 99 8.92 17.25 8.62
C LEU A 99 8.96 16.48 9.94
N ILE A 100 10.06 15.79 10.24
CA ILE A 100 10.17 14.88 11.39
C ILE A 100 11.14 15.39 12.47
N HIS A 101 11.49 16.69 12.44
CA HIS A 101 12.42 17.29 13.41
C HIS A 101 11.96 17.15 14.88
N HIS A 102 10.65 17.05 15.10
CA HIS A 102 10.02 16.98 16.42
C HIS A 102 9.92 15.54 16.97
N PHE A 103 10.28 14.53 16.19
CA PHE A 103 10.25 13.14 16.66
C PHE A 103 11.41 12.93 17.64
N ASN A 104 11.17 12.20 18.73
CA ASN A 104 12.25 11.80 19.63
C ASN A 104 12.93 10.50 19.15
N ASP A 105 14.10 10.21 19.71
CA ASP A 105 14.94 9.11 19.21
C ASP A 105 14.34 7.73 19.54
N GLU A 106 13.60 7.61 20.64
CA GLU A 106 12.89 6.38 21.00
C GLU A 106 11.76 6.07 20.00
N GLN A 107 10.98 7.09 19.64
CA GLN A 107 9.93 7.00 18.63
C GLN A 107 10.50 6.60 17.27
N LEU A 108 11.60 7.23 16.85
CA LEU A 108 12.28 6.90 15.60
C LEU A 108 12.79 5.46 15.61
N LYS A 109 13.39 5.01 16.73
CA LYS A 109 13.86 3.64 16.88
C LYS A 109 12.72 2.62 16.72
N LYS A 110 11.59 2.82 17.42
CA LYS A 110 10.40 1.95 17.30
C LYS A 110 9.87 1.92 15.86
N LEU A 111 9.82 3.07 15.19
CA LEU A 111 9.38 3.16 13.79
C LEU A 111 10.34 2.43 12.84
N ILE A 112 11.65 2.57 13.03
CA ILE A 112 12.67 1.87 12.23
C ILE A 112 12.53 0.36 12.42
N GLU A 113 12.40 -0.13 13.65
CA GLU A 113 12.20 -1.56 13.95
C GLU A 113 10.97 -2.12 13.24
N LYS A 114 9.84 -1.39 13.27
CA LYS A 114 8.63 -1.78 12.52
C LYS A 114 8.83 -1.76 11.00
N CYS A 115 9.56 -0.79 10.47
CA CYS A 115 9.85 -0.73 9.04
C CYS A 115 10.77 -1.88 8.60
N ILE A 116 11.76 -2.26 9.41
CA ILE A 116 12.63 -3.41 9.15
C ILE A 116 11.82 -4.71 9.19
N LEU A 117 10.94 -4.87 10.19
CA LEU A 117 10.04 -6.03 10.26
C LEU A 117 9.16 -6.12 9.01
N MET A 118 8.59 -4.99 8.59
CA MET A 118 7.79 -4.88 7.37
C MET A 118 8.56 -5.25 6.11
N LYS A 119 9.80 -4.79 5.97
CA LYS A 119 10.65 -5.14 4.84
C LYS A 119 10.92 -6.66 4.78
N ASN A 120 11.20 -7.27 5.94
CA ASN A 120 11.59 -8.68 6.02
C ASN A 120 10.40 -9.63 5.90
N ASN A 121 9.18 -9.18 6.19
CA ASN A 121 7.95 -10.01 6.20
C ASN A 121 6.86 -9.44 5.28
N LEU A 122 7.27 -8.73 4.22
CA LEU A 122 6.38 -7.89 3.41
C LEU A 122 5.11 -8.63 2.96
N LEU A 123 5.26 -9.85 2.45
CA LEU A 123 4.13 -10.66 2.00
C LEU A 123 3.13 -10.96 3.10
N THR A 124 3.60 -11.58 4.18
CA THR A 124 2.75 -12.01 5.30
C THR A 124 2.05 -10.80 5.92
N MET A 125 2.71 -9.65 5.95
CA MET A 125 2.11 -8.41 6.45
C MET A 125 1.09 -7.82 5.48
N ILE A 126 1.26 -7.96 4.16
CA ILE A 126 0.23 -7.60 3.18
C ILE A 126 -0.99 -8.51 3.32
N GLU A 127 -0.80 -9.82 3.49
CA GLU A 127 -1.87 -10.79 3.73
C GLU A 127 -2.67 -10.43 4.99
N GLN A 128 -1.98 -10.06 6.08
CA GLN A 128 -2.62 -9.59 7.32
C GLN A 128 -3.40 -8.28 7.13
N CYS A 129 -2.91 -7.37 6.28
CA CYS A 129 -3.68 -6.17 5.96
C CYS A 129 -5.02 -6.52 5.32
N GLU A 130 -5.02 -7.51 4.44
CA GLU A 130 -6.22 -7.93 3.76
C GLU A 130 -7.25 -8.51 4.73
N GLU A 131 -6.83 -9.44 5.60
CA GLU A 131 -7.68 -9.99 6.65
C GLU A 131 -8.25 -8.89 7.56
N TYR A 132 -7.42 -7.92 7.94
CA TYR A 132 -7.86 -6.77 8.74
C TYR A 132 -8.96 -5.97 8.04
N TYR A 133 -8.76 -5.60 6.77
CA TYR A 133 -9.76 -4.82 6.04
C TYR A 133 -11.03 -5.62 5.76
N TRP A 134 -10.90 -6.93 5.59
CA TRP A 134 -12.01 -7.86 5.47
C TRP A 134 -12.88 -7.86 6.71
N ASN A 135 -12.27 -8.15 7.86
CA ASN A 135 -12.96 -8.27 9.13
C ASN A 135 -13.54 -6.94 9.64
N THR A 136 -13.01 -5.80 9.17
CA THR A 136 -13.47 -4.46 9.59
C THR A 136 -14.46 -3.80 8.63
N ASN A 137 -14.89 -4.47 7.56
CA ASN A 137 -15.77 -3.91 6.52
C ASN A 137 -15.24 -2.60 5.89
N GLN A 138 -13.92 -2.44 5.84
CA GLN A 138 -13.27 -1.22 5.37
C GLN A 138 -12.78 -1.33 3.91
N PHE A 139 -13.33 -2.26 3.13
CA PHE A 139 -13.01 -2.50 1.72
C PHE A 139 -12.99 -1.22 0.87
N LYS A 140 -13.88 -0.26 1.18
CA LYS A 140 -13.95 1.04 0.49
C LYS A 140 -12.67 1.88 0.63
N ARG A 141 -11.75 1.56 1.54
CA ARG A 141 -10.44 2.22 1.64
C ARG A 141 -9.47 1.83 0.52
N PHE A 142 -9.74 0.74 -0.21
CA PHE A 142 -9.09 0.41 -1.50
C PHE A 142 -9.79 1.06 -2.71
N ASN A 143 -10.95 1.69 -2.51
CA ASN A 143 -11.83 2.21 -3.57
C ASN A 143 -11.27 3.35 -4.45
N PRO A 144 -10.27 4.18 -4.06
CA PRO A 144 -9.74 5.18 -4.99
C PRO A 144 -8.99 4.58 -6.19
N ILE A 145 -8.54 3.32 -6.09
CA ILE A 145 -7.97 2.56 -7.22
C ILE A 145 -9.08 2.04 -8.12
N ILE A 146 -10.18 1.61 -7.50
CA ILE A 146 -11.32 0.99 -8.16
C ILE A 146 -12.04 2.03 -9.03
N GLU A 147 -12.33 3.24 -8.54
CA GLU A 147 -12.99 4.28 -9.37
C GLU A 147 -12.18 4.72 -10.60
N VAL A 148 -10.85 4.65 -10.56
CA VAL A 148 -9.97 4.99 -11.69
C VAL A 148 -9.88 3.85 -12.71
N LEU A 149 -10.05 2.59 -12.28
CA LEU A 149 -10.07 1.41 -13.14
C LEU A 149 -11.47 1.10 -13.69
N VAL A 150 -12.51 1.29 -12.88
CA VAL A 150 -13.93 1.05 -13.21
C VAL A 150 -14.45 2.02 -14.27
N LYS A 151 -13.81 3.18 -14.46
CA LYS A 151 -14.20 4.13 -15.51
C LYS A 151 -13.77 3.74 -16.92
N ASN A 152 -12.85 2.79 -17.09
CA ASN A 152 -12.36 2.40 -18.42
C ASN A 152 -12.87 1.04 -18.91
N GLU A 153 -13.31 0.14 -18.03
CA GLU A 153 -13.92 -1.13 -18.42
C GLU A 153 -15.01 -1.49 -17.40
N ASN A 154 -16.18 -1.93 -17.88
CA ASN A 154 -17.35 -2.29 -17.08
C ASN A 154 -17.05 -3.42 -16.07
N PHE A 155 -16.51 -3.06 -14.90
CA PHE A 155 -16.20 -4.02 -13.83
C PHE A 155 -16.96 -3.67 -12.55
N ASN A 156 -17.57 -4.68 -11.92
CA ASN A 156 -18.28 -4.57 -10.64
C ASN A 156 -17.34 -4.76 -9.43
N GLU A 157 -17.80 -4.40 -8.23
CA GLU A 157 -17.03 -4.42 -6.97
C GLU A 157 -16.33 -5.77 -6.68
N ASN A 158 -16.89 -6.88 -7.16
CA ASN A 158 -16.35 -8.24 -7.01
C ASN A 158 -15.07 -8.50 -7.84
N SER A 159 -14.83 -7.68 -8.85
CA SER A 159 -13.69 -7.81 -9.75
C SER A 159 -12.41 -7.21 -9.17
N CYS A 160 -12.52 -6.35 -8.17
CA CYS A 160 -11.38 -5.63 -7.59
C CYS A 160 -10.57 -6.45 -6.58
N ILE A 161 -11.22 -7.39 -5.90
CA ILE A 161 -10.56 -8.39 -5.04
C ILE A 161 -9.80 -9.38 -5.92
N ILE A 162 -10.42 -9.89 -6.98
CA ILE A 162 -9.77 -10.74 -8.00
C ILE A 162 -8.62 -10.00 -8.68
N TRP A 163 -8.72 -8.68 -8.88
CA TRP A 163 -7.68 -7.83 -9.46
C TRP A 163 -6.49 -7.58 -8.49
N PHE A 164 -6.76 -7.35 -7.20
CA PHE A 164 -5.71 -7.23 -6.18
C PHE A 164 -4.92 -8.54 -6.06
N TYR A 165 -5.62 -9.67 -5.93
CA TYR A 165 -5.04 -11.01 -5.82
C TYR A 165 -4.37 -11.49 -7.11
N GLY A 166 -5.02 -11.28 -8.26
CA GLY A 166 -4.60 -11.84 -9.53
C GLY A 166 -3.24 -11.31 -9.99
N HIS A 167 -2.91 -10.06 -9.65
CA HIS A 167 -1.65 -9.45 -10.07
C HIS A 167 -0.57 -9.44 -8.99
N THR A 168 -0.79 -9.13 -7.70
CA THR A 168 0.35 -9.19 -6.74
C THR A 168 0.89 -10.61 -6.56
N MET A 169 0.05 -11.64 -6.71
CA MET A 169 0.47 -13.05 -6.62
C MET A 169 1.16 -13.57 -7.89
N HIS A 170 0.79 -13.13 -9.11
CA HIS A 170 1.38 -13.69 -10.34
C HIS A 170 2.86 -13.31 -10.53
N ALA A 171 3.23 -12.06 -10.21
CA ALA A 171 4.61 -11.58 -10.20
C ALA A 171 5.43 -12.37 -9.17
N PHE A 172 4.83 -12.63 -8.01
CA PHE A 172 5.46 -13.31 -6.90
C PHE A 172 5.68 -14.81 -7.15
N ILE A 173 4.69 -15.49 -7.74
CA ILE A 173 4.77 -16.90 -8.14
C ILE A 173 5.86 -17.11 -9.20
N LYS A 174 5.99 -16.16 -10.15
CA LYS A 174 6.98 -16.25 -11.23
C LYS A 174 8.42 -16.00 -10.76
N GLN A 175 8.62 -15.13 -9.76
CA GLN A 175 9.95 -14.79 -9.24
C GLN A 175 10.50 -15.82 -8.23
N HIS A 176 9.63 -16.52 -7.49
CA HIS A 176 10.05 -17.40 -6.39
C HIS A 176 9.82 -18.91 -6.60
N GLN A 177 9.36 -19.35 -7.78
CA GLN A 177 9.11 -20.78 -8.10
C GLN A 177 8.34 -21.55 -6.99
N LEU A 178 7.37 -20.89 -6.34
CA LEU A 178 6.67 -21.49 -5.21
C LEU A 178 5.72 -22.60 -5.70
N THR A 179 5.94 -23.83 -5.23
CA THR A 179 5.16 -25.05 -5.57
C THR A 179 3.69 -24.96 -5.11
N ASP A 180 2.75 -25.45 -5.93
CA ASP A 180 1.29 -25.73 -5.81
C ASP A 180 0.42 -25.26 -4.62
N ARG A 181 0.97 -25.10 -3.42
CA ARG A 181 0.24 -24.69 -2.20
C ARG A 181 -0.33 -23.27 -2.26
N PRO A 182 0.38 -22.24 -2.77
CA PRO A 182 -0.19 -20.90 -2.95
C PRO A 182 -1.31 -20.90 -3.99
N LEU A 183 -1.19 -21.70 -5.05
CA LEU A 183 -2.20 -21.81 -6.10
C LEU A 183 -3.51 -22.43 -5.59
N LYS A 184 -3.40 -23.45 -4.74
CA LYS A 184 -4.55 -24.06 -4.05
C LYS A 184 -5.23 -23.07 -3.10
N MET A 185 -4.45 -22.32 -2.33
CA MET A 185 -5.00 -21.29 -1.43
C MET A 185 -5.71 -20.16 -2.20
N VAL A 186 -5.15 -19.70 -3.33
CA VAL A 186 -5.80 -18.73 -4.22
C VAL A 186 -7.10 -19.28 -4.79
N LYS A 187 -7.10 -20.54 -5.26
CA LYS A 187 -8.32 -21.21 -5.75
C LYS A 187 -9.37 -21.38 -4.64
N ASP A 188 -8.96 -21.72 -3.43
CA ASP A 188 -9.85 -21.90 -2.28
C ASP A 188 -10.38 -20.56 -1.73
N CYS A 189 -9.61 -19.48 -1.87
CA CYS A 189 -10.04 -18.12 -1.53
C CYS A 189 -11.06 -17.59 -2.55
N ILE A 190 -10.77 -17.74 -3.86
CA ILE A 190 -11.72 -17.41 -4.93
C ILE A 190 -13.01 -18.23 -4.79
N LYS A 191 -12.89 -19.53 -4.49
CA LYS A 191 -14.04 -20.43 -4.32
C LYS A 191 -14.88 -20.09 -3.09
N ARG A 192 -14.27 -19.74 -1.95
CA ARG A 192 -14.99 -19.28 -0.75
C ARG A 192 -15.72 -17.96 -1.00
N ASN A 193 -15.04 -16.99 -1.60
CA ASN A 193 -15.64 -15.69 -1.92
C ASN A 193 -16.77 -15.82 -2.96
N TYR A 194 -16.64 -16.70 -3.96
CA TYR A 194 -17.69 -16.97 -4.94
C TYR A 194 -18.93 -17.65 -4.31
N LEU A 195 -18.72 -18.60 -3.39
CA LEU A 195 -19.82 -19.30 -2.72
C LEU A 195 -20.57 -18.41 -1.73
N GLU A 196 -19.88 -17.56 -0.96
CA GLU A 196 -20.51 -16.58 -0.07
C GLU A 196 -21.31 -15.50 -0.83
N LEU A 197 -20.86 -15.14 -2.04
CA LEU A 197 -21.59 -14.24 -2.95
C LEU A 197 -22.85 -14.88 -3.51
N CYS A 198 -22.79 -16.14 -3.96
CA CYS A 198 -23.97 -16.86 -4.46
C CYS A 198 -25.03 -17.09 -3.38
N SER A 199 -24.63 -17.29 -2.11
CA SER A 199 -25.56 -17.40 -0.98
C SER A 199 -26.24 -16.07 -0.62
N ASN A 200 -25.60 -14.93 -0.90
CA ASN A 200 -26.15 -13.61 -0.62
C ASN A 200 -27.01 -13.05 -1.76
N GLU A 201 -26.76 -13.42 -3.02
CA GLU A 201 -27.64 -13.06 -4.14
C GLU A 201 -28.95 -13.85 -4.16
N SER A 202 -28.94 -15.12 -3.73
CA SER A 202 -30.15 -15.94 -3.63
C SER A 202 -31.08 -15.54 -2.46
N ALA A 203 -30.55 -14.79 -1.47
CA ALA A 203 -31.35 -14.20 -0.39
C ALA A 203 -31.98 -12.84 -0.75
N LYS A 204 -31.68 -12.28 -1.93
CA LYS A 204 -32.29 -11.02 -2.42
C LYS A 204 -33.51 -11.22 -3.31
N TYR A 205 -33.82 -12.47 -3.67
CA TYR A 205 -34.93 -12.84 -4.56
C TYR A 205 -35.90 -13.87 -3.93
N LEU A 206 -35.87 -14.01 -2.59
CA LEU A 206 -36.89 -14.67 -1.77
C LEU A 206 -37.40 -13.68 -0.72
#